data_AF-A0A520SID0-F1
#
_entry.id   AF-A0A520SID0-F1
#
_cell.length_a   1.000
_cell.length_b   1.000
_cell.length_c   1.000
_cell.angle_alpha   90.00
_cell.angle_beta   90.00
_cell.angle_gamma   90.00
#
_symmetry.space_group_name_H-M   'P 1'
#
loop_
_entity.id
_entity.type
_entity.pdbx_description
1 polymer ?
#
loop_
_entity_poly.entity_id
_entity_poly.type
_entity_poly.pdbx_seq_one_letter_code
_entity_poly.pdbx_strand_id
1 'polypeptide(L)'
;MPDIVEDLKNTRVMVTPWDLGTPAKQALASRPLAQGVFGSLVGVGIDAMSMAVQLGFGGSTSIQGETGFLTLGADSMIHRQLSTIHISSTEAITRHLWEPLPSLLQSDLFYAD
;
A
#
# COMPACT_ATOMS: atom_id res chain seq x y z
N MET A 1 21.17 5.32 -22.10
CA MET A 1 20.48 4.79 -20.90
C MET A 1 20.07 3.29 -21.04
N PRO A 2 20.87 2.37 -21.62
CA PRO A 2 20.51 0.94 -21.61
C PRO A 2 20.81 0.20 -20.29
N ASP A 3 21.77 0.65 -19.48
CA ASP A 3 22.21 -0.08 -18.27
C ASP A 3 21.11 -0.28 -17.22
N ILE A 4 20.34 0.76 -16.91
CA ILE A 4 19.34 0.70 -15.82
C ILE A 4 18.23 -0.33 -16.14
N VAL A 5 17.88 -0.50 -17.41
CA VAL A 5 16.83 -1.46 -17.80
C VAL A 5 17.34 -2.89 -17.63
N GLU A 6 18.59 -3.17 -18.00
CA GLU A 6 19.22 -4.47 -17.77
C GLU A 6 19.39 -4.76 -16.27
N ASP A 7 19.81 -3.77 -15.47
CA ASP A 7 19.96 -3.90 -14.01
C ASP A 7 18.65 -4.23 -13.29
N LEU A 8 17.51 -3.79 -13.85
CA LEU A 8 16.19 -4.04 -13.28
C LEU A 8 15.58 -5.38 -13.68
N LYS A 9 16.17 -6.12 -14.63
CA LYS A 9 15.67 -7.46 -15.00
C LYS A 9 15.83 -8.44 -13.85
N ASN A 10 14.84 -9.30 -13.67
CA ASN A 10 14.74 -10.28 -12.57
C ASN A 10 14.79 -9.64 -11.17
N THR A 11 14.45 -8.36 -11.04
CA THR A 11 14.42 -7.69 -9.74
C THR A 11 13.04 -7.73 -9.12
N ARG A 12 13.02 -7.73 -7.79
CA ARG A 12 11.83 -7.51 -6.98
C ARG A 12 11.96 -6.20 -6.25
N VAL A 13 10.94 -5.36 -6.36
CA VAL A 13 10.92 -4.03 -5.75
C VAL A 13 9.70 -3.92 -4.84
N MET A 14 9.91 -3.40 -3.63
CA MET A 14 8.81 -3.04 -2.73
C MET A 14 8.20 -1.72 -3.18
N VAL A 15 6.88 -1.68 -3.22
CA VAL A 15 6.12 -0.53 -3.72
C VAL A 15 4.89 -0.30 -2.87
N THR A 16 4.43 0.94 -2.83
CA THR A 16 3.10 1.25 -2.32
C THR A 16 2.05 1.01 -3.42
N PRO A 17 0.78 0.72 -3.07
CA PRO A 17 -0.32 0.79 -4.03
C PRO A 17 -0.39 2.13 -4.77
N TRP A 18 -0.06 3.24 -4.10
CA TRP A 18 0.08 4.56 -4.72
C TRP A 18 1.05 4.53 -5.90
N ASP A 19 2.24 3.94 -5.74
CA ASP A 19 3.22 3.82 -6.83
C ASP A 19 2.66 3.05 -8.04
N LEU A 20 1.76 2.10 -7.79
CA LEU A 20 1.08 1.28 -8.80
C LEU A 20 -0.10 1.97 -9.51
N GLY A 21 -0.45 3.19 -9.10
CA GLY A 21 -1.49 3.99 -9.74
C GLY A 21 -2.89 3.72 -9.22
N THR A 22 -3.12 3.90 -7.92
CA THR A 22 -4.47 3.88 -7.34
C THR A 22 -5.42 4.89 -7.99
N PRO A 23 -6.75 4.71 -7.88
CA PRO A 23 -7.71 5.68 -8.39
C PRO A 23 -7.48 7.11 -7.86
N ALA A 24 -7.11 7.24 -6.58
CA ALA A 24 -6.79 8.53 -5.98
C ALA A 24 -5.57 9.20 -6.65
N LYS A 25 -4.50 8.45 -6.93
CA LYS A 25 -3.35 8.97 -7.69
C LYS A 25 -3.72 9.35 -9.12
N GLN A 26 -4.54 8.54 -9.78
CA GLN A 26 -4.99 8.81 -11.15
C GLN A 26 -5.84 10.07 -11.22
N ALA A 27 -6.68 10.34 -10.23
CA ALA A 27 -7.43 11.59 -10.12
C ALA A 27 -6.52 12.83 -10.02
N LEU A 28 -5.27 12.64 -9.59
CA LEU A 28 -4.24 13.68 -9.50
C LEU A 28 -3.20 13.61 -10.63
N ALA A 29 -3.43 12.82 -11.69
CA ALA A 29 -2.47 12.62 -12.78
C ALA A 29 -2.07 13.93 -13.48
N SER A 30 -2.98 14.91 -13.56
CA SER A 30 -2.72 16.23 -14.14
C SER A 30 -1.88 17.16 -13.23
N ARG A 31 -1.56 16.75 -12.00
CA ARG A 31 -0.79 17.53 -11.04
C ARG A 31 0.62 16.95 -10.90
N PRO A 32 1.66 17.58 -11.48
CA PRO A 32 3.03 17.05 -11.45
C PRO A 32 3.56 16.77 -10.04
N LEU A 33 3.22 17.63 -9.07
CA LEU A 33 3.66 17.45 -7.67
C LEU A 33 3.08 16.18 -7.03
N ALA A 34 1.89 15.72 -7.45
CA ALA A 34 1.27 14.50 -6.94
C ALA A 34 1.94 13.22 -7.42
N GLN A 35 2.91 13.32 -8.34
CA GLN A 35 3.74 12.19 -8.79
C GLN A 35 5.00 12.00 -7.94
N GLY A 36 5.33 12.97 -7.08
CA GLY A 36 6.48 12.92 -6.17
C GLY A 36 6.06 12.78 -4.70
N VAL A 37 6.90 13.30 -3.79
CA VAL A 37 6.72 13.20 -2.33
C VAL A 37 5.36 13.73 -1.86
N PHE A 38 4.84 14.80 -2.49
CA PHE A 38 3.52 15.32 -2.15
C PHE A 38 2.41 14.29 -2.40
N GLY A 39 2.49 13.50 -3.48
CA GLY A 39 1.56 12.40 -3.72
C GLY A 39 1.60 11.35 -2.62
N SER A 40 2.80 10.95 -2.18
CA SER A 40 2.95 10.01 -1.07
C SER A 40 2.33 10.54 0.23
N LEU A 41 2.46 11.84 0.52
CA LEU A 41 1.80 12.47 1.67
C LEU A 41 0.28 12.47 1.54
N VAL A 42 -0.25 12.69 0.32
CA VAL A 42 -1.69 12.56 0.06
C VAL A 42 -2.17 11.13 0.33
N GLY A 43 -1.43 10.13 -0.15
CA GLY A 43 -1.74 8.72 0.14
C GLY A 43 -1.77 8.43 1.64
N VAL A 44 -0.78 8.91 2.40
CA VAL A 44 -0.78 8.80 3.88
C VAL A 44 -2.00 9.48 4.50
N GLY A 45 -2.39 10.67 4.02
CA GLY A 45 -3.56 11.38 4.53
C GLY A 45 -4.87 10.64 4.28
N ILE A 46 -5.04 10.05 3.09
CA ILE A 46 -6.20 9.22 2.74
C ILE A 46 -6.27 8.01 3.67
N ASP A 47 -5.14 7.33 3.86
CA ASP A 47 -5.04 6.16 4.73
C ASP A 47 -5.37 6.49 6.18
N ALA A 48 -4.82 7.58 6.71
CA ALA A 48 -5.09 8.03 8.06
C ALA A 48 -6.59 8.35 8.27
N MET A 49 -7.22 9.02 7.30
CA MET A 49 -8.66 9.31 7.35
C MET A 49 -9.48 8.02 7.29
N SER A 50 -9.15 7.10 6.38
CA SER A 50 -9.85 5.83 6.24
C SER A 50 -9.78 4.99 7.51
N MET A 51 -8.57 4.86 8.10
CA MET A 51 -8.36 4.18 9.37
C MET A 51 -9.14 4.85 10.51
N ALA A 52 -9.09 6.17 10.62
CA ALA A 52 -9.82 6.90 11.66
C ALA A 52 -11.33 6.69 11.57
N VAL A 53 -11.90 6.67 10.36
CA VAL A 53 -13.31 6.36 10.14
C VAL A 53 -13.62 4.92 10.52
N GLN A 54 -12.84 3.94 10.04
CA GLN A 54 -13.10 2.54 10.39
C GLN A 54 -13.03 2.33 11.91
N LEU A 55 -11.98 2.79 12.58
CA LEU A 55 -11.82 2.62 14.02
C LEU A 55 -12.88 3.39 14.82
N GLY A 56 -13.17 4.64 14.45
CA GLY A 56 -14.14 5.48 15.16
C GLY A 56 -15.58 4.99 15.07
N PHE A 57 -15.91 4.20 14.04
CA PHE A 57 -17.26 3.68 13.81
C PHE A 57 -17.35 2.15 13.95
N GLY A 58 -16.36 1.49 14.58
CA GLY A 58 -16.39 0.06 14.87
C GLY A 58 -16.26 -0.84 13.63
N GLY A 59 -15.66 -0.33 12.56
CA GLY A 59 -15.32 -1.05 11.35
C GLY A 59 -14.03 -1.86 11.48
N SER A 60 -13.40 -2.16 10.35
CA SER A 60 -12.22 -3.03 10.30
C SER A 60 -10.97 -2.34 10.86
N THR A 61 -10.22 -3.04 11.71
CA THR A 61 -8.87 -2.65 12.15
C THR A 61 -7.81 -2.87 11.08
N SER A 62 -8.18 -3.54 9.98
CA SER A 62 -7.31 -3.91 8.87
C SER A 62 -7.92 -3.48 7.52
N ILE A 63 -7.18 -2.70 6.71
CA ILE A 63 -7.67 -2.20 5.42
C ILE A 63 -6.60 -2.24 4.33
N GLN A 64 -7.04 -2.41 3.07
CA GLN A 64 -6.20 -2.10 1.92
C GLN A 64 -6.20 -0.59 1.70
N GLY A 65 -5.05 0.05 1.94
CA GLY A 65 -4.85 1.48 1.76
C GLY A 65 -4.09 1.84 0.48
N GLU A 66 -3.87 3.14 0.34
CA GLU A 66 -3.06 3.80 -0.68
C GLU A 66 -1.57 3.52 -0.48
N THR A 67 -1.11 3.39 0.77
CA THR A 67 0.31 3.19 1.10
C THR A 67 0.68 1.74 1.36
N GLY A 68 -0.29 0.84 1.50
CA GLY A 68 -0.06 -0.58 1.73
C GLY A 68 -1.30 -1.25 2.30
N PHE A 69 -1.17 -2.49 2.74
CA PHE A 69 -2.14 -3.05 3.67
C PHE A 69 -1.82 -2.51 5.07
N LEU A 70 -2.84 -2.02 5.77
CA LEU A 70 -2.73 -1.35 7.05
C LEU A 70 -3.47 -2.14 8.11
N THR A 71 -2.86 -2.33 9.28
CA THR A 71 -3.47 -3.02 10.42
C THR A 71 -3.16 -2.28 11.71
N LEU A 72 -4.17 -2.02 12.54
CA LEU A 72 -3.95 -1.59 13.92
C LEU A 72 -3.47 -2.79 14.75
N GLY A 73 -2.23 -2.74 15.21
CA GLY A 73 -1.65 -3.76 16.08
C GLY A 73 -2.06 -3.61 17.53
N ALA A 74 -1.90 -4.68 18.32
CA ALA A 74 -2.13 -4.69 19.76
C ALA A 74 -1.20 -3.72 20.54
N ASP A 75 -0.11 -3.27 19.91
CA ASP A 75 0.80 -2.23 20.40
C ASP A 75 0.26 -0.81 20.17
N SER A 76 -0.99 -0.67 19.69
CA SER A 76 -1.62 0.61 19.31
C SER A 76 -0.89 1.33 18.17
N MET A 77 -0.08 0.61 17.38
CA MET A 77 0.60 1.14 16.21
C MET A 77 -0.09 0.68 14.93
N ILE A 78 -0.11 1.54 13.90
CA ILE A 78 -0.54 1.15 12.56
C ILE A 78 0.64 0.50 11.86
N HIS A 79 0.56 -0.81 11.66
CA HIS A 79 1.50 -1.58 10.87
C HIS A 79 1.14 -1.46 9.39
N ARG A 80 2.17 -1.41 8.54
CA ARG A 80 2.02 -1.30 7.08
C ARG A 80 2.83 -2.36 6.37
N GLN A 81 2.16 -3.14 5.52
CA GLN A 81 2.80 -4.10 4.64
C GLN A 81 2.75 -3.60 3.19
N LEU A 82 3.91 -3.62 2.54
CA LEU A 82 4.07 -3.14 1.17
C LEU A 82 3.82 -4.25 0.16
N SER A 83 3.30 -3.84 -0.99
CA SER A 83 3.19 -4.69 -2.17
C SER A 83 4.57 -4.88 -2.81
N THR A 84 4.68 -5.87 -3.69
CA THR A 84 5.89 -6.06 -4.49
C THR A 84 5.57 -6.05 -5.97
N ILE A 85 6.51 -5.56 -6.77
CA ILE A 85 6.55 -5.85 -8.20
C ILE A 85 7.71 -6.77 -8.50
N HIS A 86 7.51 -7.64 -9.47
CA HIS A 86 8.55 -8.45 -10.07
C HIS A 86 8.71 -8.02 -11.53
N ILE A 87 9.93 -7.65 -11.89
CA ILE A 87 10.31 -7.34 -13.27
C ILE A 87 11.01 -8.59 -13.81
N SER A 88 10.42 -9.26 -14.78
CA SER A 88 11.00 -10.48 -15.34
C SER A 88 12.25 -10.18 -16.20
N SER A 89 12.95 -11.24 -16.62
CA SER A 89 14.03 -11.15 -17.61
C SER A 89 13.59 -10.59 -18.97
N THR A 90 12.28 -10.61 -19.26
CA THR A 90 11.67 -10.07 -20.48
C THR A 90 10.97 -8.73 -20.22
N GLU A 91 11.30 -8.07 -19.11
CA GLU A 91 10.76 -6.76 -18.71
C GLU A 91 9.24 -6.76 -18.42
N ALA A 92 8.63 -7.95 -18.30
CA ALA A 92 7.24 -8.06 -17.90
C ALA A 92 7.10 -7.71 -16.41
N ILE A 93 6.20 -6.78 -16.10
CA ILE A 93 5.95 -6.33 -14.72
C ILE A 93 4.73 -7.06 -14.17
N THR A 94 4.94 -7.89 -13.15
CA THR A 94 3.87 -8.53 -12.39
C THR A 94 3.72 -7.85 -11.03
N ARG A 95 2.49 -7.49 -10.68
CA ARG A 95 2.16 -6.86 -9.39
C ARG A 95 1.67 -7.92 -8.42
N HIS A 96 2.20 -7.89 -7.20
CA HIS A 96 1.75 -8.72 -6.10
C HIS A 96 1.33 -7.79 -4.96
N LEU A 97 0.01 -7.55 -4.88
CA LEU A 97 -0.55 -6.85 -3.73
C LEU A 97 -0.34 -7.70 -2.49
N TRP A 98 0.03 -7.05 -1.38
CA TRP A 98 0.11 -7.75 -0.12
C TRP A 98 -1.30 -8.05 0.36
N GLU A 99 -1.57 -9.32 0.67
CA GLU A 99 -2.81 -9.76 1.28
C GLU A 99 -2.48 -10.45 2.61
N PRO A 100 -3.27 -10.22 3.67
CA PRO A 100 -3.05 -10.88 4.95
C PRO A 100 -3.30 -12.37 4.81
N LEU A 101 -2.48 -13.17 5.49
CA LEU A 101 -2.83 -14.57 5.73
C LEU A 101 -4.14 -14.60 6.54
N PRO A 102 -5.12 -15.48 6.20
CA PRO A 102 -6.41 -15.55 6.89
C PRO A 102 -6.31 -15.68 8.42
N SER A 103 -5.23 -16.28 8.93
CA SER A 103 -4.96 -16.44 10.36
C SER A 103 -4.65 -15.13 11.11
N LEU A 104 -4.18 -14.09 10.41
CA LEU A 104 -3.90 -12.78 11.02
C LEU A 104 -5.17 -11.93 11.21
N LEU A 105 -6.24 -12.24 10.45
CA LEU A 105 -7.52 -11.56 10.55
C LEU A 105 -8.35 -12.04 11.77
N GLN A 106 -8.06 -13.22 12.31
CA GLN A 106 -8.80 -13.78 13.45
C GLN A 106 -8.41 -13.14 14.79
N SER A 107 -7.17 -12.67 14.94
CA SER A 107 -6.70 -11.97 16.14
C SER A 107 -7.45 -10.66 16.40
N ASP A 108 -7.93 -10.00 15.34
CA ASP A 108 -8.64 -8.72 15.43
C ASP A 108 -10.07 -8.87 16.02
N LEU A 109 -10.64 -10.09 16.03
CA LEU A 109 -11.98 -10.36 16.56
C LEU A 109 -12.03 -10.52 18.08
N PHE A 110 -10.90 -10.72 18.76
CA PHE A 110 -10.86 -11.07 20.18
C PHE A 110 -10.56 -9.89 21.13
N TYR A 111 -10.39 -8.68 20.61
CA TYR A 111 -10.11 -7.48 21.41
C TYR A 111 -11.21 -6.40 21.33
N ALA A 112 -12.40 -6.76 20.86
CA ALA A 112 -13.59 -5.90 20.96
C ALA A 112 -14.37 -6.25 22.25
N ASP A 113 -13.83 -5.85 23.41
CA ASP A 113 -14.55 -5.79 24.70
C ASP A 113 -14.36 -4.41 25.34
#